data_AF-A0A3G9IUS1-F1
#
_entry.id   AF-A0A3G9IUS1-F1
#
_cell.length_a   1.000
_cell.length_b   1.000
_cell.length_c   1.000
_cell.angle_alpha   90.00
_cell.angle_beta   90.00
_cell.angle_gamma   90.00
#
_symmetry.space_group_name_H-M   'P 1'
#
loop_
_entity.id
_entity.type
_entity.pdbx_description
1 polymer ?
#
loop_
_entity_poly.entity_id
_entity_poly.type
_entity_poly.pdbx_seq_one_letter_code
_entity_poly.pdbx_strand_id
1 'polypeptide(L)'
;MIPLTKDNVNHPVHYMAGGIECIDAIEAATTGLVGGQAYNTGAAIKYLWRWSRKNGIEDLQKARWYIDRLITDLAGESNDKSV
;
A
#
# COMPACT_ATOMS: atom_id res chain seq x y z
N MET A 1 37.92 -1.40 4.60
CA MET A 1 36.71 -1.79 3.84
C MET A 1 35.69 -2.27 4.87
N ILE A 2 34.66 -1.47 5.15
CA ILE A 2 33.61 -1.81 6.13
C ILE A 2 32.55 -2.62 5.38
N PRO A 3 32.04 -3.75 5.91
CA PRO A 3 30.99 -4.49 5.23
C PRO A 3 29.70 -3.67 5.28
N LEU A 4 29.11 -3.40 4.11
CA LEU A 4 27.77 -2.84 3.99
C LEU A 4 26.78 -3.85 4.58
N THR A 5 26.43 -3.64 5.84
CA THR A 5 25.39 -4.39 6.53
C THR A 5 24.10 -4.23 5.74
N LYS A 6 23.52 -5.37 5.31
CA LYS A 6 22.22 -5.45 4.66
C LYS A 6 21.17 -4.78 5.56
N ASP A 7 20.84 -3.54 5.27
CA ASP A 7 19.83 -2.80 6.02
C ASP A 7 18.44 -3.19 5.50
N ASN A 8 17.89 -4.24 6.08
CA ASN A 8 16.53 -4.71 5.80
C ASN A 8 15.45 -3.76 6.33
N VAL A 9 15.82 -2.65 6.97
CA VAL A 9 14.89 -1.66 7.53
C VAL A 9 14.78 -0.48 6.58
N ASN A 10 15.92 0.06 6.13
CA ASN A 10 15.92 1.27 5.30
C ASN A 10 15.91 0.99 3.79
N HIS A 11 16.36 -0.19 3.32
CA HIS A 11 16.38 -0.54 1.88
C HIS A 11 16.17 -2.05 1.62
N PRO A 12 14.97 -2.60 1.86
CA PRO A 12 14.76 -4.02 1.58
C PRO A 12 14.73 -4.22 0.05
N VAL A 13 15.62 -5.08 -0.46
CA VAL A 13 15.81 -5.38 -1.90
C VAL A 13 14.50 -5.72 -2.65
N HIS A 14 13.50 -6.20 -1.93
CA HIS A 14 12.19 -6.54 -2.48
C HIS A 14 11.24 -5.33 -2.67
N TYR A 15 11.61 -4.13 -2.21
CA TYR A 15 10.88 -2.88 -2.45
C TYR A 15 11.51 -1.97 -3.51
N MET A 16 12.80 -2.15 -3.84
CA MET A 16 13.49 -1.38 -4.91
C MET A 16 13.20 -1.91 -6.33
N ALA A 17 11.93 -2.07 -6.68
CA ALA A 17 11.54 -2.35 -8.06
C ALA A 17 11.49 -1.05 -8.87
N GLY A 18 12.39 -0.83 -9.83
CA GLY A 18 12.25 0.27 -10.79
C GLY A 18 12.75 1.65 -10.35
N GLY A 19 13.62 1.72 -9.34
CA GLY A 19 14.31 2.96 -8.96
C GLY A 19 13.55 3.91 -8.02
N ILE A 20 12.41 3.46 -7.47
CA ILE A 20 11.61 4.20 -6.48
C ILE A 20 11.41 3.28 -5.27
N GLU A 21 11.55 3.82 -4.06
CA GLU A 21 11.24 3.07 -2.84
C GLU A 21 9.72 2.94 -2.68
N CYS A 22 9.26 1.77 -2.23
CA CYS A 22 7.83 1.50 -2.07
C CYS A 22 7.15 2.48 -1.09
N ILE A 23 7.90 2.98 -0.09
CA ILE A 23 7.38 3.97 0.85
C ILE A 23 7.10 5.31 0.17
N ASP A 24 8.01 5.81 -0.66
CA ASP A 24 7.85 7.06 -1.41
C ASP A 24 6.63 6.99 -2.34
N ALA A 25 6.46 5.85 -3.03
CA ALA A 25 5.30 5.62 -3.89
C ALA A 25 3.98 5.61 -3.09
N ILE A 26 3.98 5.03 -1.88
CA ILE A 26 2.80 5.01 -1.00
C ILE A 26 2.52 6.41 -0.45
N GLU A 27 3.53 7.17 -0.03
CA GLU A 27 3.36 8.54 0.45
C GLU A 27 2.78 9.45 -0.64
N ALA A 28 3.33 9.36 -1.86
CA ALA A 28 2.79 10.08 -3.01
C ALA A 28 1.33 9.69 -3.30
N ALA A 29 1.01 8.39 -3.30
CA ALA A 29 -0.33 7.90 -3.60
C ALA A 29 -1.37 8.17 -2.51
N THR A 30 -0.94 8.40 -1.27
CA THR A 30 -1.83 8.71 -0.13
C THR A 30 -1.92 10.21 0.16
N THR A 31 -1.24 11.06 -0.61
CA THR A 31 -1.30 12.52 -0.47
C THR A 31 -2.74 13.02 -0.63
N GLY A 32 -3.22 13.77 0.36
CA GLY A 32 -4.58 14.32 0.39
C GLY A 32 -5.65 13.33 0.87
N LEU A 33 -5.31 12.06 1.09
CA LEU A 33 -6.18 11.09 1.75
C LEU A 33 -6.05 11.21 3.27
N VAL A 34 -7.11 10.88 4.00
CA VAL A 34 -7.13 10.94 5.46
C VAL A 34 -7.68 9.65 6.07
N GLY A 35 -7.29 9.37 7.31
CA GLY A 35 -7.83 8.26 8.10
C GLY A 35 -7.79 6.90 7.38
N GLY A 36 -8.94 6.23 7.35
CA GLY A 36 -9.10 4.92 6.72
C GLY A 36 -8.75 4.91 5.23
N GLN A 37 -8.99 6.02 4.51
CA GLN A 37 -8.69 6.12 3.08
C GLN A 37 -7.18 6.04 2.82
N ALA A 38 -6.38 6.81 3.56
CA ALA A 38 -4.92 6.77 3.44
C ALA A 38 -4.36 5.39 3.78
N TYR A 39 -4.85 4.78 4.88
CA TYR A 39 -4.39 3.45 5.31
C TYR A 39 -4.73 2.36 4.30
N ASN A 40 -6.00 2.31 3.83
CA ASN A 40 -6.44 1.29 2.88
C ASN A 40 -5.70 1.43 1.54
N THR A 41 -5.51 2.64 1.04
CA THR A 41 -4.76 2.92 -0.19
C THR A 41 -3.30 2.45 -0.09
N GLY A 42 -2.59 2.84 0.97
CA GLY A 42 -1.19 2.44 1.15
C GLY A 42 -1.04 0.92 1.32
N ALA A 43 -1.96 0.28 2.04
CA ALA A 43 -1.96 -1.17 2.20
C ALA A 43 -2.20 -1.89 0.87
N ALA A 44 -3.19 -1.47 0.08
CA ALA A 44 -3.46 -2.05 -1.23
C ALA A 44 -2.24 -1.95 -2.16
N ILE A 45 -1.61 -0.78 -2.24
CA ILE A 45 -0.39 -0.56 -3.05
C ILE A 45 0.75 -1.46 -2.58
N LYS A 46 1.02 -1.54 -1.27
CA LYS A 46 2.05 -2.42 -0.71
C LYS A 46 1.88 -3.88 -1.14
N TYR A 47 0.65 -4.38 -1.15
CA TYR A 47 0.37 -5.77 -1.57
C TYR A 47 0.51 -5.95 -3.09
N LEU A 48 0.02 -5.00 -3.89
CA LEU A 48 0.22 -4.98 -5.34
C LEU A 48 1.69 -4.83 -5.75
N TRP A 49 2.52 -4.21 -4.91
CA TRP A 49 3.94 -4.07 -5.20
C TRP A 49 4.71 -5.38 -5.03
N ARG A 50 4.36 -6.18 -4.02
CA ARG A 50 5.18 -7.31 -3.58
C ARG A 50 4.69 -8.69 -4.04
N TRP A 51 3.47 -8.81 -4.57
CA TRP A 51 2.84 -10.12 -4.81
C TRP A 51 3.70 -11.06 -5.65
N SER A 52 4.28 -10.58 -6.75
CA SER A 52 5.06 -11.41 -7.68
C SER A 52 6.40 -11.88 -7.10
N ARG A 53 6.82 -11.31 -5.97
CA ARG A 53 8.12 -11.55 -5.33
C ARG A 53 8.01 -12.17 -3.94
N LYS A 54 6.80 -12.29 -3.38
CA LYS A 54 6.59 -12.74 -2.00
C LYS A 54 5.52 -13.82 -1.86
N ASN A 55 4.23 -13.46 -1.90
CA ASN A 55 3.15 -14.42 -1.56
C ASN A 55 2.15 -14.69 -2.70
N GLY A 56 2.40 -14.19 -3.92
CA GLY A 56 1.55 -14.45 -5.08
C GLY A 56 0.09 -14.04 -4.85
N ILE A 57 -0.83 -14.99 -5.08
CA ILE A 57 -2.29 -14.78 -5.00
C ILE A 57 -2.73 -14.28 -3.63
N GLU A 58 -2.08 -14.70 -2.54
CA GLU A 58 -2.48 -14.28 -1.18
C GLU A 58 -2.34 -12.76 -1.00
N ASP A 59 -1.28 -12.16 -1.56
CA ASP A 59 -1.13 -10.71 -1.51
C ASP A 59 -2.15 -10.01 -2.42
N LEU A 60 -2.52 -10.60 -3.56
CA LEU A 60 -3.60 -10.06 -4.40
C LEU A 60 -4.95 -10.07 -3.67
N GLN A 61 -5.24 -11.13 -2.91
CA GLN A 61 -6.46 -11.20 -2.07
C GLN A 61 -6.44 -10.15 -0.97
N LYS A 62 -5.29 -9.90 -0.33
CA LYS A 62 -5.14 -8.81 0.65
C LYS A 62 -5.33 -7.44 0.00
N ALA A 63 -4.75 -7.20 -1.16
CA ALA A 63 -4.95 -5.95 -1.90
C ALA A 63 -6.44 -5.70 -2.17
N ARG A 64 -7.14 -6.72 -2.67
CA ARG A 64 -8.60 -6.68 -2.90
C ARG A 64 -9.37 -6.32 -1.64
N TRP A 65 -9.04 -6.94 -0.50
CA TRP A 65 -9.71 -6.67 0.77
C TRP A 65 -9.63 -5.19 1.19
N TYR A 66 -8.48 -4.56 1.02
CA TYR A 66 -8.32 -3.13 1.31
C TYR A 66 -9.08 -2.23 0.32
N ILE A 67 -9.14 -2.62 -0.95
CA ILE A 67 -9.93 -1.91 -1.98
C ILE A 67 -11.43 -2.02 -1.67
N ASP A 68 -11.92 -3.21 -1.31
CA ASP A 68 -13.33 -3.43 -0.99
C ASP A 68 -13.76 -2.61 0.24
N ARG A 69 -12.88 -2.46 1.24
CA ARG A 69 -13.11 -1.55 2.37
C ARG A 69 -13.21 -0.09 1.94
N LEU A 70 -12.30 0.37 1.10
CA LEU A 70 -12.32 1.74 0.59
C LEU A 70 -13.62 2.03 -0.18
N ILE A 71 -14.07 1.08 -1.01
CA ILE A 71 -15.36 1.18 -1.72
C ILE A 71 -16.51 1.24 -0.73
N THR A 72 -16.51 0.39 0.30
CA THR A 72 -17.57 0.33 1.31
C THR A 72 -17.64 1.64 2.11
N ASP A 73 -16.50 2.16 2.56
CA ASP A 73 -16.41 3.42 3.31
C ASP A 73 -16.99 4.59 2.48
N LEU A 74 -16.59 4.70 1.20
CA LEU A 74 -17.08 5.74 0.29
C LEU A 74 -18.56 5.59 -0.09
N ALA A 75 -19.03 4.35 -0.29
CA ALA A 75 -20.43 4.07 -0.60
C ALA A 75 -21.36 4.30 0.61
N GLY A 76 -20.84 4.10 1.84
CA GLY A 76 -21.54 4.43 3.08
C GLY A 76 -21.68 5.94 3.29
N GLU A 77 -20.66 6.73 2.95
CA GLU A 77 -20.69 8.20 3.05
C GLU A 77 -21.72 8.85 2.10
N SER A 78 -22.04 8.23 0.96
CA SER A 78 -23.05 8.75 0.02
C SER A 78 -24.49 8.76 0.55
N ASN A 79 -24.77 8.10 1.68
CA ASN A 79 -26.12 7.97 2.22
C ASN A 79 -26.44 8.92 3.39
N ASP A 80 -25.48 9.74 3.84
CA ASP A 80 -25.63 10.60 5.03
C ASP A 80 -25.47 12.11 4.76
N LYS A 81 -25.40 12.52 3.49
CA LYS A 81 -25.35 13.95 3.07
C LYS A 81 -26.70 14.53 2.62
N SER A 82 -27.81 13.88 3.00
CA SER A 82 -29.17 14.26 2.59
C SER A 82 -30.12 14.48 3.78
N VAL A 83 -29.63 14.91 4.94
CA VAL A 83 -30.45 15.35 6.08
C VAL A 83 -30.08 16.77 6.48
#